data_AF-A0A0B7C1T7-F1
#
_entry.id   AF-A0A0B7C1T7-F1
#
_cell.length_a   1.000
_cell.length_b   1.000
_cell.length_c   1.000
_cell.angle_alpha   90.00
_cell.angle_beta   90.00
_cell.angle_gamma   90.00
#
_symmetry.space_group_name_H-M   'P 1'
#
loop_
_entity.id
_entity.type
_entity.pdbx_description
1 polymer ?
#
loop_
_entity_poly.entity_id
_entity_poly.type
_entity_poly.pdbx_seq_one_letter_code
_entity_poly.pdbx_strand_id
1 'polypeptide(L)' 'CPVQWEYGRLNVGYTVVSKRKIAALINNKIVADWDDPRLFTLSGLRRRGIPAEAINKFVAKLGLTGSNMVL' A
#
# COMPACT_ATOMS: atom_id res chain seq x y z
N CYS A 1 14.82 18.60 -23.38
CA CYS A 1 14.17 17.29 -23.16
C CYS A 1 14.53 16.81 -21.75
N PRO A 2 13.56 16.57 -20.86
CA PRO A 2 13.84 16.06 -19.51
C PRO A 2 14.27 14.58 -19.56
N VAL A 3 15.02 14.15 -18.55
CA VAL A 3 15.41 12.73 -18.38
C VAL A 3 14.32 12.02 -17.58
N GLN A 4 13.76 10.94 -18.15
CA GLN A 4 12.78 10.09 -17.47
C GLN A 4 13.49 8.95 -16.75
N TRP A 5 13.12 8.73 -15.48
CA TRP A 5 13.60 7.62 -14.68
C TRP A 5 12.40 6.79 -14.22
N GLU A 6 12.53 5.47 -14.35
CA GLU A 6 11.52 4.52 -13.91
C GLU A 6 12.09 3.67 -12.77
N TYR A 7 11.21 3.24 -11.87
CA TYR A 7 11.56 2.40 -10.74
C TYR A 7 10.57 1.25 -10.62
N GLY A 8 11.02 0.16 -10.02
CA GLY A 8 10.21 -1.02 -9.77
C GLY A 8 9.06 -0.71 -8.82
N ARG A 9 7.87 -1.22 -9.13
CA ARG A 9 6.70 -1.08 -8.26
C ARG A 9 6.84 -2.02 -7.06
N LEU A 10 6.44 -1.52 -5.90
CA LEU A 10 6.26 -2.32 -4.69
C LEU A 10 4.82 -2.85 -4.65
N ASN A 11 4.66 -4.16 -4.72
CA ASN A 11 3.39 -4.84 -4.46
C ASN A 11 3.51 -5.66 -3.18
N VAL A 12 2.53 -5.52 -2.29
CA VAL A 12 2.46 -6.30 -1.05
C VAL A 12 1.45 -7.43 -1.27
N GLY A 13 1.89 -8.66 -1.07
CA GLY A 13 1.10 -9.87 -1.15
C GLY A 13 0.02 -9.91 -0.07
N TYR A 14 -1.01 -10.73 -0.31
CA TYR A 14 -2.21 -10.82 0.54
C TYR A 14 -2.98 -9.49 0.70
N THR A 15 -2.68 -8.47 -0.11
CA THR A 15 -3.40 -7.19 -0.09
C THR A 15 -4.20 -6.98 -1.36
N VAL A 16 -5.28 -6.21 -1.22
CA VAL A 16 -6.09 -5.75 -2.34
C VAL A 16 -6.10 -4.24 -2.32
N VAL A 17 -5.39 -3.62 -3.27
CA VAL A 17 -5.26 -2.16 -3.37
C VAL A 17 -6.16 -1.54 -4.44
N SER A 18 -6.86 -2.36 -5.24
CA SER A 18 -7.73 -1.85 -6.30
C SER A 18 -8.96 -1.16 -5.72
N LYS A 19 -9.16 0.12 -6.06
CA LYS A 19 -10.30 0.93 -5.63
C LYS A 19 -11.65 0.22 -5.85
N ARG A 20 -11.84 -0.42 -7.00
CA ARG A 20 -13.09 -1.13 -7.31
C ARG A 20 -13.33 -2.32 -6.37
N LYS A 21 -12.26 -3.07 -6.05
CA LYS A 21 -12.34 -4.22 -5.16
C LYS A 21 -12.57 -3.80 -3.71
N ILE A 22 -11.90 -2.75 -3.24
CA ILE A 22 -12.12 -2.21 -1.89
C ILE A 22 -13.55 -1.68 -1.74
N ALA A 23 -14.07 -0.97 -2.75
CA ALA A 23 -15.46 -0.52 -2.75
C ALA A 23 -16.45 -1.69 -2.66
N ALA A 24 -16.18 -2.80 -3.35
CA ALA A 24 -17.00 -4.01 -3.22
C ALA A 24 -16.93 -4.62 -1.80
N LEU A 25 -15.77 -4.59 -1.14
CA LEU A 25 -15.63 -5.07 0.25
C LEU A 25 -16.42 -4.20 1.25
N ILE A 26 -16.42 -2.88 1.05
CA ILE A 26 -17.20 -1.93 1.86
C ILE A 26 -18.70 -2.15 1.63
N ASN A 27 -19.13 -2.28 0.37
CA ASN A 27 -20.53 -2.54 0.02
C ASN A 27 -21.04 -3.86 0.62
N ASN A 28 -20.19 -4.88 0.65
CA ASN A 28 -20.50 -6.18 1.27
C ASN A 28 -20.34 -6.18 2.80
N LYS A 29 -20.05 -5.03 3.42
CA LYS A 29 -19.86 -4.85 4.88
C LYS A 29 -18.80 -5.76 5.51
N ILE A 30 -17.80 -6.17 4.72
CA ILE A 30 -16.66 -6.99 5.20
C ILE A 30 -15.64 -6.11 5.94
N VAL A 31 -15.53 -4.85 5.51
CA VAL A 31 -14.71 -3.79 6.10
C VAL A 31 -15.59 -2.58 6.40
N ALA A 32 -15.25 -1.81 7.43
CA ALA A 32 -16.06 -0.69 7.89
C ALA A 32 -16.05 0.47 6.89
N ASP A 33 -14.86 0.88 6.44
CA ASP A 33 -14.65 2.00 5.52
C ASP A 33 -13.25 1.92 4.88
N TRP A 34 -12.87 2.90 4.08
CA TRP A 34 -11.56 3.04 3.44
C TRP A 34 -10.37 3.13 4.38
N ASP A 35 -10.62 3.52 5.64
CA ASP A 35 -9.62 3.64 6.69
C ASP A 35 -9.62 2.45 7.66
N ASP A 36 -10.33 1.37 7.33
CA ASP A 36 -10.34 0.16 8.14
C ASP A 36 -8.91 -0.39 8.33
N PRO A 37 -8.46 -0.70 9.56
CA PRO A 37 -7.12 -1.21 9.84
C PRO A 37 -6.74 -2.50 9.11
N ARG A 38 -7.72 -3.24 8.57
CA ARG A 38 -7.51 -4.45 7.77
C ARG A 38 -7.04 -4.12 6.34
N LEU A 39 -7.32 -2.92 5.85
CA LEU A 39 -6.89 -2.47 4.54
C LEU A 39 -5.45 -1.95 4.60
N PHE A 40 -4.67 -2.28 3.57
CA PHE A 40 -3.31 -1.76 3.37
C PHE A 40 -3.32 -0.39 2.65
N THR A 41 -4.36 0.42 2.87
CA THR A 41 -4.36 1.83 2.44
C THR A 41 -3.52 2.63 3.41
N LEU A 42 -2.93 3.76 2.98
CA LEU A 42 -2.16 4.61 3.89
C LEU A 42 -3.01 5.09 5.08
N SER A 43 -4.28 5.40 4.85
CA SER A 43 -5.24 5.75 5.91
C SER A 43 -5.50 4.58 6.87
N GLY A 44 -5.68 3.36 6.33
CA GLY A 44 -5.86 2.15 7.14
C GLY A 44 -4.63 1.80 7.97
N LEU A 45 -3.43 1.90 7.40
CA LEU A 45 -2.17 1.71 8.13
C LEU A 45 -1.98 2.76 9.23
N ARG A 46 -2.38 4.01 8.96
CA ARG A 46 -2.37 5.07 9.98
C ARG A 46 -3.36 4.77 11.10
N ARG A 47 -4.58 4.35 10.78
CA ARG A 47 -5.61 3.97 11.77
C ARG A 47 -5.22 2.72 12.56
N ARG A 48 -4.47 1.81 11.95
CA ARG A 48 -3.86 0.64 12.60
C ARG A 48 -2.78 1.02 13.63
N GLY A 49 -2.30 2.25 13.64
CA GLY A 49 -1.27 2.74 14.55
C GLY A 49 0.16 2.53 14.07
N ILE A 50 0.36 2.28 12.77
CA ILE A 50 1.71 2.19 12.21
C ILE A 50 2.31 3.59 12.11
N PRO A 51 3.45 3.87 12.78
CA PRO A 51 4.07 5.17 12.71
C PRO A 51 4.63 5.42 11.30
N ALA A 52 4.54 6.67 10.83
CA ALA A 52 5.06 7.06 9.52
C ALA A 52 6.55 6.71 9.36
N GLU A 53 7.32 6.82 10.45
CA GLU A 53 8.73 6.46 10.47
C GLU A 53 8.98 4.98 10.15
N ALA A 54 8.11 4.06 10.59
CA ALA A 54 8.25 2.65 10.27
C ALA A 54 8.05 2.38 8.77
N ILE A 55 7.11 3.07 8.13
CA ILE A 55 6.87 2.96 6.68
C ILE A 55 8.09 3.49 5.91
N ASN A 56 8.64 4.62 6.32
CA ASN A 56 9.84 5.19 5.67
C ASN A 56 11.05 4.28 5.84
N LYS A 57 11.27 3.75 7.05
CA LYS A 57 12.35 2.77 7.31
C LYS A 57 12.17 1.48 6.52
N PHE A 58 10.94 1.04 6.31
CA PHE A 58 10.64 -0.14 5.50
C PHE A 58 11.03 0.07 4.03
N VAL A 59 10.62 1.19 3.42
CA VAL A 59 11.00 1.54 2.04
C VAL A 59 12.52 1.72 1.91
N ALA A 60 13.16 2.37 2.88
CA ALA A 60 14.61 2.55 2.88
C ALA A 60 15.38 1.22 2.96
N LYS A 61 14.87 0.23 3.71
CA LYS A 61 15.50 -1.09 3.83
C LYS A 61 15.31 -1.96 2.59
N LEU A 62 14.19 -1.84 1.89
CA LEU A 62 13.91 -2.61 0.68
C LEU A 62 14.82 -2.21 -0.49
N GLY A 63 15.24 -0.95 -0.53
CA GLY A 63 16.10 -0.42 -1.58
C GLY A 63 15.35 -0.07 -2.86
N LEU A 64 16.03 0.65 -3.75
CA LEU A 64 15.52 1.04 -5.06
C LEU A 64 16.06 0.07 -6.12
N THR A 65 15.16 -0.58 -6.83
CA THR A 65 15.50 -1.53 -7.89
C THR A 65 14.63 -1.22 -9.12
N GLY A 66 15.13 -1.49 -10.33
CA GLY A 66 14.33 -1.38 -11.56
C GLY A 66 13.26 -2.49 -11.71
N SER A 67 13.36 -3.55 -10.90
CA SER A 67 12.46 -4.70 -10.96
C SER A 67 11.27 -4.55 -10.03
N ASN A 68 10.08 -4.97 -10.50
CA ASN A 68 8.91 -5.05 -9.64
C ASN A 68 9.14 -6.05 -8.51
N MET A 69 8.80 -5.65 -7.29
CA MET A 69 8.96 -6.48 -6.11
C MET A 69 7.60 -6.88 -5.57
N VAL A 70 7.46 -8.16 -5.26
CA VAL A 70 6.27 -8.73 -4.59
C VAL A 70 6.74 -9.27 -3.25
N LEU A 71 6.22 -8.70 -2.16
CA LEU A 71 6.47 -9.16 -0.80
C LEU A 71 5.35 -10.05 -0.27
#